data_AF-D6RCB6-F1
#
_entry.id   AF-D6RCB6-F1
#
_cell.length_a   1.000
_cell.length_b   1.000
_cell.length_c   1.000
_cell.angle_alpha   90.00
_cell.angle_beta   90.00
_cell.angle_gamma   90.00
#
_symmetry.space_group_name_H-M   'P 1'
#
loop_
_entity.id
_entity.type
_entity.pdbx_description
1 polymer ?
#
loop_
_entity_poly.entity_id
_entity_poly.type
_entity_poly.pdbx_seq_one_letter_code
_entity_poly.pdbx_strand_id
1 'polypeptide(L)'
;MPKKAKPTGSGKEEGPAPCKQMKLEAAGGPSALNFDSPSSLFESLISPIKTETFFKEFWEQKPLLIQRDDPALATYYGSLFKLTDLKSLCSRGMYYGRDVNVCRCVNGKKKV
;
A
#
# COMPACT_ATOMS: atom_id res chain seq x y z
N MET A 1 -15.54 36.13 -29.58
CA MET A 1 -16.66 35.46 -28.87
C MET A 1 -17.60 34.84 -29.90
N PRO A 2 -17.93 33.56 -29.79
CA PRO A 2 -19.27 33.04 -30.05
C PRO A 2 -19.95 32.59 -28.75
N LYS A 3 -21.24 32.31 -28.86
CA LYS A 3 -22.29 32.46 -27.84
C LYS A 3 -22.25 31.42 -26.70
N LYS A 4 -22.71 31.87 -25.52
CA LYS A 4 -22.95 31.10 -24.29
C LYS A 4 -23.96 29.96 -24.52
N ALA A 5 -23.67 28.79 -23.97
CA ALA A 5 -24.65 27.78 -23.60
C ALA A 5 -24.41 27.37 -22.14
N LYS A 6 -25.49 27.25 -21.36
CA LYS A 6 -25.55 26.72 -19.98
C LYS A 6 -27.00 26.28 -19.72
N PRO A 7 -27.30 25.40 -18.75
CA PRO A 7 -26.67 24.13 -18.39
C PRO A 7 -27.70 22.96 -18.48
N THR A 8 -27.23 21.72 -18.66
CA THR A 8 -28.01 20.53 -18.29
C THR A 8 -27.24 19.79 -17.21
N GLY A 9 -27.78 19.83 -16.00
CA GLY A 9 -27.30 19.02 -14.89
C GLY A 9 -27.88 17.61 -14.96
N SER A 10 -27.04 16.62 -14.71
CA SER A 10 -27.40 15.51 -13.84
C SER A 10 -26.10 14.98 -13.25
N GLY A 11 -25.90 15.29 -11.96
CA GLY A 11 -24.84 14.71 -11.17
C GLY A 11 -25.06 13.20 -11.07
N LYS A 12 -24.04 12.43 -11.42
CA LYS A 12 -23.80 11.17 -10.74
C LYS A 12 -22.58 11.41 -9.88
N GLU A 13 -22.83 11.62 -8.59
CA GLU A 13 -21.81 11.44 -7.57
C GLU A 13 -21.24 10.03 -7.77
N GLU A 14 -19.96 9.94 -8.13
CA GLU A 14 -19.21 8.71 -7.90
C GLU A 14 -19.22 8.48 -6.40
N GLY A 15 -20.04 7.51 -5.96
CA GLY A 15 -20.00 7.02 -4.60
C GLY A 15 -18.56 6.60 -4.24
N PRO A 16 -18.22 6.56 -2.94
CA PRO A 16 -16.86 6.24 -2.52
C PRO A 16 -16.43 4.92 -3.17
N ALA A 17 -15.30 4.97 -3.89
CA ALA A 17 -14.64 3.78 -4.41
C ALA A 17 -14.55 2.75 -3.27
N PRO A 18 -14.77 1.46 -3.52
CA PRO A 18 -14.74 0.45 -2.47
C PRO A 18 -13.40 0.56 -1.74
N CYS A 19 -13.44 0.97 -0.47
CA CYS A 19 -12.29 0.87 0.41
C CYS A 19 -11.81 -0.57 0.34
N LYS A 20 -10.50 -0.73 0.10
CA LYS A 20 -9.80 -2.01 -0.03
C LYS A 20 -10.40 -3.01 0.97
N GLN A 21 -11.09 -4.04 0.47
CA GLN A 21 -11.72 -5.02 1.34
C GLN A 21 -10.65 -5.64 2.24
N MET A 22 -10.89 -5.55 3.54
CA MET A 22 -10.08 -6.19 4.57
C MET A 22 -10.05 -7.68 4.27
N LYS A 23 -8.85 -8.25 4.12
CA LYS A 23 -8.70 -9.68 4.23
C LYS A 23 -9.03 -10.03 5.68
N LEU A 24 -10.19 -10.64 5.87
CA LEU A 24 -10.65 -11.13 7.16
C LEU A 24 -9.66 -12.23 7.56
N GLU A 25 -8.73 -11.90 8.45
CA GLU A 25 -7.87 -12.88 9.09
C GLU A 25 -8.77 -13.90 9.79
N ALA A 26 -8.48 -15.18 9.55
CA ALA A 26 -9.18 -16.27 10.21
C ALA A 26 -9.06 -16.09 11.73
N ALA A 27 -10.20 -16.20 12.43
CA ALA A 27 -10.31 -15.96 13.86
C ALA A 27 -9.31 -16.80 14.66
N GLY A 28 -8.51 -16.15 15.54
CA GLY A 28 -7.91 -16.82 16.70
C GLY A 28 -6.43 -16.57 17.02
N GLY A 29 -5.66 -15.86 16.19
CA GLY A 29 -4.24 -15.55 16.47
C GLY A 29 -4.00 -14.10 16.92
N PRO A 30 -2.95 -13.81 17.72
CA PRO A 30 -2.53 -12.43 17.95
C PRO A 30 -2.17 -11.77 16.61
N SER A 31 -2.78 -10.61 16.35
CA SER A 31 -2.54 -9.87 15.11
C SER A 31 -1.10 -9.33 15.07
N ALA A 32 -0.42 -9.53 13.94
CA ALA A 32 0.97 -9.07 13.76
C ALA A 32 1.11 -7.54 13.79
N LEU A 33 0.02 -6.81 13.48
CA LEU A 33 -0.08 -5.35 13.58
C LEU A 33 -1.33 -4.99 14.39
N ASN A 34 -1.32 -3.84 15.07
CA ASN A 34 -2.48 -3.33 15.79
C ASN A 34 -3.33 -2.47 14.84
N PHE A 35 -4.61 -2.83 14.65
CA PHE A 35 -5.53 -2.12 13.75
C PHE A 35 -6.60 -1.29 14.48
N ASP A 36 -6.46 -1.07 15.79
CA ASP A 36 -7.44 -0.35 16.60
C ASP A 36 -7.55 1.14 16.21
N SER A 37 -6.46 1.74 15.75
CA SER A 37 -6.39 3.13 15.30
C SER A 37 -5.25 3.35 14.29
N PRO A 38 -5.27 4.46 13.52
CA PRO A 38 -4.14 4.82 12.68
C PRO A 38 -2.81 4.96 13.45
N SER A 39 -2.85 5.49 14.67
CA SER A 39 -1.66 5.66 15.51
C SER A 39 -1.10 4.33 15.97
N SER A 40 -1.96 3.43 16.48
CA SER A 40 -1.52 2.09 16.94
C SER A 40 -1.03 1.21 15.78
N LEU A 41 -1.60 1.38 14.58
CA LEU A 41 -1.07 0.75 13.37
C LEU A 41 0.33 1.24 13.05
N PHE A 42 0.55 2.56 13.06
CA PHE A 42 1.86 3.10 12.77
C PHE A 42 2.90 2.68 13.82
N GLU A 43 2.56 2.75 15.10
CA GLU A 43 3.40 2.28 16.22
C GLU A 43 3.79 0.80 16.06
N SER A 44 2.83 -0.08 15.79
CA SER A 44 3.12 -1.51 15.59
C SER A 44 3.93 -1.77 14.31
N LEU A 45 3.73 -0.99 13.25
CA LEU A 45 4.46 -1.09 11.98
C LEU A 45 5.96 -0.79 12.14
N ILE A 46 6.30 0.22 12.95
CA ILE A 46 7.70 0.66 13.16
C ILE A 46 8.33 0.08 14.43
N SER A 47 7.61 -0.73 15.21
CA SER A 47 8.13 -1.39 16.41
C SER A 47 9.47 -2.10 16.15
N PRO A 48 10.47 -1.97 17.04
CA PRO A 48 10.41 -1.41 18.39
C PRO A 48 10.66 0.11 18.45
N ILE A 49 10.70 0.81 17.32
CA ILE A 49 10.99 2.24 17.30
C ILE A 49 9.75 3.01 17.77
N LYS A 50 9.94 3.89 18.76
CA LYS A 50 8.87 4.78 19.23
C LYS A 50 8.56 5.84 18.19
N THR A 51 7.30 6.24 18.09
CA THR A 51 6.85 7.28 17.16
C THR A 51 7.54 8.62 17.41
N GLU A 52 7.75 9.00 18.67
CA GLU A 52 8.45 10.25 19.00
C GLU A 52 9.90 10.21 18.50
N THR A 53 10.58 9.08 18.65
CA THR A 53 11.95 8.89 18.15
C THR A 53 11.97 8.89 16.61
N PHE A 54 11.03 8.20 15.98
CA PHE A 54 10.89 8.18 14.52
C PHE A 54 10.75 9.60 13.95
N PHE A 55 9.78 10.38 14.45
CA PHE A 55 9.53 11.73 13.94
C PHE A 55 10.64 12.72 14.28
N LYS A 56 11.27 12.59 15.45
CA LYS A 56 12.34 13.51 15.86
C LYS A 56 13.66 13.25 15.13
N GLU A 57 14.01 11.99 14.85
CA GLU A 57 15.37 11.64 14.43
C GLU A 57 15.47 11.07 13.01
N PHE A 58 14.41 10.47 12.48
CA PHE A 58 14.48 9.72 11.22
C PHE A 58 13.61 10.34 10.13
N TRP A 59 12.39 10.74 10.48
CA TRP A 59 11.45 11.32 9.54
C TRP A 59 12.08 12.49 8.80
N GLU A 60 12.13 12.38 7.47
CA GLU A 60 12.70 13.38 6.55
C GLU A 60 14.14 13.82 6.84
N GLN A 61 14.89 13.05 7.66
CA GLN A 61 16.27 13.36 8.05
C GLN A 61 17.26 12.30 7.58
N LYS A 62 16.97 11.02 7.87
CA LYS A 62 17.86 9.90 7.52
C LYS A 62 17.10 8.58 7.41
N PRO A 63 17.63 7.61 6.64
CA PRO A 63 17.05 6.26 6.57
C PRO A 63 17.00 5.56 7.93
N LEU A 64 15.99 4.72 8.12
CA LEU A 64 15.82 3.83 9.27
C LEU A 64 15.73 2.38 8.77
N LEU A 65 16.65 1.52 9.22
CA LEU A 65 16.62 0.08 8.97
C LEU A 65 16.14 -0.65 10.21
N ILE A 66 15.06 -1.44 10.08
CA ILE A 66 14.53 -2.27 11.17
C ILE A 66 14.66 -3.74 10.76
N GLN A 67 15.69 -4.41 11.28
CA GLN A 67 15.85 -5.85 11.13
C GLN A 67 15.09 -6.58 12.23
N ARG A 68 14.29 -7.57 11.86
CA ARG A 68 13.48 -8.37 12.79
C ARG A 68 13.72 -9.85 12.54
N ASP A 69 13.73 -10.63 13.61
CA ASP A 69 13.82 -12.10 13.57
C ASP A 69 12.56 -12.68 14.23
N ASP A 70 11.41 -12.37 13.65
CA ASP A 70 10.09 -12.81 14.11
C ASP A 70 9.41 -13.64 12.99
N PRO A 71 9.30 -14.97 13.14
CA PRO A 71 8.69 -15.84 12.14
C PRO A 71 7.20 -15.57 11.88
N ALA A 72 6.45 -15.11 12.88
CA ALA A 72 5.03 -14.79 12.73
C ALA A 72 4.87 -13.53 11.89
N LEU A 73 5.68 -12.50 12.17
CA LEU A 73 5.72 -11.27 11.40
C LEU A 73 6.22 -11.53 9.97
N ALA A 74 7.24 -12.37 9.79
CA ALA A 74 7.70 -12.78 8.46
C ALA A 74 6.57 -13.44 7.63
N THR A 75 5.79 -14.33 8.26
CA THR A 75 4.61 -14.96 7.64
C THR A 75 3.54 -13.94 7.28
N TYR A 76 3.26 -12.99 8.17
CA TYR A 76 2.30 -11.91 7.93
C TYR A 76 2.69 -11.06 6.71
N TYR A 77 3.93 -10.56 6.64
CA TYR A 77 4.40 -9.76 5.51
C TYR A 77 4.40 -10.55 4.20
N GLY A 78 4.79 -11.82 4.23
CA GLY A 78 4.70 -12.72 3.07
C GLY A 78 3.27 -12.97 2.57
N SER A 79 2.26 -12.61 3.35
CA SER A 79 0.85 -12.73 2.97
C SER A 79 0.24 -11.46 2.34
N LEU A 80 0.91 -10.30 2.45
CA LEU A 80 0.40 -9.00 2.00
C LEU A 80 0.32 -8.87 0.47
N PHE A 81 1.29 -9.46 -0.24
CA PHE A 81 1.30 -9.55 -1.69
C PHE A 81 2.21 -10.70 -2.14
N LYS A 82 1.71 -11.57 -2.99
CA LYS A 82 2.45 -12.73 -3.50
C LYS A 82 2.65 -12.60 -5.00
N LEU A 83 3.75 -13.16 -5.52
CA LEU A 83 3.98 -13.25 -6.97
C LEU A 83 2.80 -13.95 -7.68
N THR A 84 2.22 -14.96 -7.03
CA THR A 84 1.03 -15.69 -7.53
C THR A 84 -0.20 -14.80 -7.70
N ASP A 85 -0.30 -13.70 -6.94
CA ASP A 85 -1.45 -12.79 -7.00
C ASP A 85 -1.46 -11.98 -8.31
N LEU A 86 -0.30 -11.78 -8.95
CA LEU A 86 -0.21 -11.10 -10.26
C LEU A 86 -1.08 -11.78 -11.31
N LYS A 87 -1.21 -13.11 -11.30
CA LYS A 87 -2.08 -13.83 -12.25
C LYS A 87 -3.54 -13.39 -12.10
N SER A 88 -4.03 -13.32 -10.86
CA SER A 88 -5.39 -12.87 -10.56
C SER A 88 -5.58 -11.37 -10.79
N LEU A 89 -4.52 -10.57 -10.66
CA LEU A 89 -4.59 -9.14 -10.96
C LEU A 89 -4.65 -8.90 -12.48
N CYS A 90 -3.86 -9.62 -13.27
CA CYS A 90 -3.90 -9.54 -14.72
C CYS A 90 -5.29 -9.89 -15.29
N SER A 91 -6.01 -10.84 -14.70
CA SER A 91 -7.38 -11.17 -15.12
C SER A 91 -8.40 -10.06 -14.84
N ARG A 92 -8.05 -9.02 -14.06
CA ARG A 92 -8.89 -7.83 -13.81
C ARG A 92 -8.65 -6.69 -14.80
N GLY A 93 -7.79 -6.90 -15.81
CA GLY A 93 -7.47 -5.89 -16.83
C GLY A 93 -6.40 -4.90 -16.37
N MET A 94 -5.15 -5.36 -16.36
CA MET A 94 -3.96 -4.53 -16.08
C MET A 94 -3.32 -4.06 -17.38
N TYR A 95 -2.85 -2.82 -17.39
CA TYR A 95 -2.20 -2.19 -18.53
C TYR A 95 -0.73 -1.90 -18.21
N TYR A 96 0.14 -2.12 -19.20
CA TYR A 96 1.55 -1.71 -19.11
C TYR A 96 1.66 -0.19 -18.97
N GLY A 97 2.62 0.28 -18.17
CA GLY A 97 2.88 1.70 -17.92
C GLY A 97 1.90 2.34 -16.93
N ARG A 98 0.62 1.98 -16.99
CA ARG A 98 -0.43 2.45 -16.08
C ARG A 98 -0.43 1.68 -14.76
N ASP A 99 -0.49 0.35 -14.83
CA ASP A 99 -0.69 -0.50 -13.65
C ASP A 99 0.54 -1.35 -13.32
N VAL A 100 1.33 -1.74 -14.33
CA VAL A 100 2.57 -2.53 -14.16
C VAL A 100 3.67 -2.08 -15.11
N ASN A 101 4.90 -2.07 -14.63
CA ASN A 101 6.11 -1.84 -15.43
C ASN A 101 7.01 -3.07 -15.35
N VAL A 102 7.60 -3.46 -16.47
CA VAL A 102 8.64 -4.49 -16.54
C VAL A 102 9.93 -3.79 -16.93
N CYS A 103 11.02 -4.06 -16.21
CA CYS A 103 12.31 -3.46 -16.53
C CYS A 103 13.47 -4.34 -16.09
N ARG A 104 14.65 -4.10 -16.65
CA ARG A 104 15.93 -4.70 -16.23
C ARG A 104 17.04 -3.66 -16.19
N CYS A 105 18.03 -3.88 -15.33
CA CYS A 105 19.24 -3.07 -15.32
C CYS A 105 20.22 -3.62 -16.37
N VAL A 106 20.64 -2.78 -17.32
CA VAL A 106 21.67 -3.10 -18.32
C VAL A 106 22.67 -1.96 -18.34
N ASN A 107 23.94 -2.25 -18.03
CA ASN A 107 25.03 -1.27 -17.97
C ASN A 107 24.69 -0.06 -17.07
N GLY A 108 24.12 -0.33 -15.87
CA GLY A 108 23.73 0.69 -14.91
C GLY A 108 22.52 1.54 -15.31
N LYS A 109 21.86 1.23 -16.43
CA LYS A 109 20.69 1.96 -16.93
C LYS A 109 19.44 1.10 -16.85
N LYS A 110 18.32 1.70 -16.43
CA LYS A 110 16.99 1.10 -16.53
C LYS A 110 16.63 0.93 -18.01
N LYS A 111 16.32 -0.29 -18.41
CA LYS A 111 15.73 -0.63 -19.71
C LYS A 111 14.32 -1.15 -19.47
N VAL A 112 13.35 -0.52 -20.14
CA VAL A 112 11.92 -0.88 -20.16
C VAL A 112 11.65 -1.56 -21.48
#